data_AF-X1UHA9-F1
#
_entry.id   AF-X1UHA9-F1
#
_cell.length_a   1.000
_cell.length_b   1.000
_cell.length_c   1.000
_cell.angle_alpha   90.00
_cell.angle_beta   90.00
_cell.angle_gamma   90.00
#
_symmetry.space_group_name_H-M   'P 1'
#
loop_
_entity.id
_entity.type
_entity.pdbx_description
1 polymer ?
#
loop_
_entity_poly.entity_id
_entity_poly.type
_entity_poly.pdbx_seq_one_letter_code
_entity_poly.pdbx_strand_id
1 'polypeptide(L)'
;MEKISYQGLPNCYRLFNECIELVVTTDIGPRIIRFGFVGQQNEFAEFAHMIGKTGGNEWRDYGGHRLWHAPEARPRSYIPDNEPLTIEQHDDFIRLIQPTETATGIQKEIDLYMSPDEAHVAVVHRLYNHGLWDVELAPWAISVMAPGGKAIIPLPPRGSHPENLLPTSVLTIWPFTDLSDHRWIMGRRYIMLHHDKDASEPQKAGVMVSDGWAAYFNKGHLFVKTFDYMSGALYPDFGCSVESFTNKAFLELETLGPLTLLEP
;
A
#
# COMPACT_ATOMS: atom_id res chain seq x y z
N MET A 1 1.21 23.46 -2.85
CA MET A 1 2.27 22.52 -3.26
C MET A 1 3.56 23.30 -3.45
N GLU A 2 4.69 22.75 -3.02
CA GLU A 2 6.01 23.35 -3.23
C GLU A 2 7.02 22.30 -3.71
N LYS A 3 7.94 22.70 -4.59
CA LYS A 3 9.02 21.82 -5.04
C LYS A 3 10.16 21.84 -4.03
N ILE A 4 10.64 20.66 -3.63
CA ILE A 4 11.71 20.48 -2.66
C ILE A 4 12.68 19.39 -3.15
N SER A 5 13.86 19.33 -2.54
CA SER A 5 14.69 18.13 -2.56
C SER A 5 14.42 17.30 -1.31
N TYR A 6 14.35 15.98 -1.43
CA TYR A 6 14.08 15.09 -0.30
C TYR A 6 14.98 13.86 -0.34
N GLN A 7 15.80 13.64 0.69
CA GLN A 7 16.62 12.43 0.85
C GLN A 7 17.45 12.05 -0.40
N GLY A 8 18.04 13.05 -1.06
CA GLY A 8 18.85 12.84 -2.28
C GLY A 8 18.07 12.83 -3.59
N LEU A 9 16.74 12.86 -3.57
CA LEU A 9 15.88 13.03 -4.74
C LEU A 9 15.66 14.54 -5.01
N PRO A 10 16.08 15.07 -6.18
CA PRO A 10 15.99 16.49 -6.48
C PRO A 10 14.61 16.96 -6.96
N ASN A 11 13.75 16.07 -7.45
CA ASN A 11 12.43 16.42 -7.98
C ASN A 11 11.32 15.86 -7.10
N CYS A 12 11.17 16.45 -5.92
CA CYS A 12 10.09 16.13 -4.99
C CYS A 12 9.11 17.31 -4.84
N TYR A 13 7.88 16.98 -4.48
CA TYR A 13 6.80 17.94 -4.29
C TYR A 13 6.16 17.68 -2.93
N ARG A 14 6.16 18.71 -2.07
CA ARG A 14 5.51 18.69 -0.77
C ARG A 14 4.12 19.28 -0.88
N LEU A 15 3.15 18.53 -0.39
CA LEU A 15 1.76 18.88 -0.26
C LEU A 15 1.44 18.89 1.23
N PHE A 16 0.80 19.95 1.73
CA PHE A 16 0.49 20.08 3.15
C PHE A 16 -0.77 20.92 3.36
N ASN A 17 -1.41 20.70 4.50
CA ASN A 17 -2.39 21.59 5.12
C ASN A 17 -1.91 21.95 6.55
N GLU A 18 -2.80 22.41 7.43
CA GLU A 18 -2.43 22.74 8.81
C GLU A 18 -2.10 21.51 9.68
N CYS A 19 -2.62 20.33 9.31
CA CYS A 19 -2.51 19.10 10.08
C CYS A 19 -1.37 18.19 9.59
N ILE A 20 -1.34 17.90 8.29
CA ILE A 20 -0.52 16.86 7.68
C ILE A 20 0.31 17.39 6.51
N GLU A 21 1.37 16.65 6.20
CA GLU A 21 2.18 16.82 5.01
C GLU A 21 2.46 15.46 4.34
N LEU A 22 2.62 15.51 3.02
CA LEU A 22 3.12 14.41 2.24
C LEU A 22 4.16 14.88 1.24
N VAL A 23 5.04 13.98 0.84
CA VAL A 23 6.03 14.23 -0.23
C VAL A 23 5.89 13.14 -1.27
N VAL A 24 5.81 13.58 -2.52
CA VAL A 24 5.90 12.72 -3.70
C VAL A 24 7.15 13.05 -4.49
N THR A 25 7.60 12.13 -5.35
CA THR A 25 8.76 12.33 -6.22
C THR A 25 8.38 12.06 -7.67
N THR A 26 9.01 12.77 -8.60
CA THR A 26 8.94 12.48 -10.04
C THR A 26 10.20 11.79 -10.56
N ASP A 27 11.15 11.46 -9.69
CA ASP A 27 12.42 10.82 -10.07
C ASP A 27 12.28 9.28 -10.21
N ILE A 28 11.31 8.68 -9.53
CA ILE A 28 10.96 7.25 -9.49
C ILE A 28 9.46 7.09 -9.18
N GLY A 29 8.89 5.90 -9.36
CA GLY A 29 7.56 5.56 -8.84
C GLY A 29 6.48 5.29 -9.90
N PRO A 30 5.19 5.39 -9.51
CA PRO A 30 4.59 6.45 -8.70
C PRO A 30 4.54 6.14 -7.20
N ARG A 31 4.95 7.11 -6.37
CA ARG A 31 5.13 6.91 -4.92
C ARG A 31 4.82 8.16 -4.09
N ILE A 32 4.25 7.92 -2.90
CA ILE A 32 4.24 8.87 -1.78
C ILE A 32 5.36 8.44 -0.83
N ILE A 33 6.49 9.15 -0.84
CA ILE A 33 7.69 8.75 -0.09
C ILE A 33 7.64 9.20 1.38
N ARG A 34 6.77 10.18 1.70
CA ARG A 34 6.53 10.65 3.06
C ARG A 34 5.06 10.96 3.27
N PHE A 35 4.53 10.60 4.43
CA PHE A 35 3.25 11.06 4.96
C PHE A 35 3.35 11.19 6.48
N GLY A 36 2.83 12.26 7.07
CA GLY A 36 2.79 12.42 8.52
C GLY A 36 2.22 13.77 8.93
N PHE A 37 2.11 14.02 10.23
CA PHE A 37 1.75 15.34 10.75
C PHE A 37 2.84 16.36 10.42
N VAL A 38 2.45 17.63 10.19
CA VAL A 38 3.39 18.71 9.89
C VAL A 38 4.45 18.80 10.98
N GLY A 39 5.73 18.75 10.58
CA GLY A 39 6.88 18.84 11.48
C GLY A 39 7.13 17.59 12.35
N GLN A 40 6.38 16.51 12.14
CA GLN A 40 6.56 15.25 12.88
C GLN A 40 7.28 14.18 12.04
N GLN A 41 7.34 12.96 12.56
CA GLN A 41 7.96 11.83 11.88
C GLN A 41 7.17 11.35 10.66
N ASN A 42 7.85 10.65 9.73
CA ASN A 42 7.20 9.94 8.63
C ASN A 42 6.51 8.68 9.16
N GLU A 43 5.30 8.41 8.67
CA GLU A 43 4.56 7.17 8.92
C GLU A 43 5.07 6.01 8.06
N PHE A 44 5.78 6.29 6.97
CA PHE A 44 6.36 5.28 6.08
C PHE A 44 7.83 4.99 6.40
N ALA A 45 8.27 3.79 6.05
CA ALA A 45 9.67 3.41 6.13
C ALA A 45 10.49 4.13 5.05
N GLU A 46 11.70 4.52 5.42
CA GLU A 46 12.72 5.06 4.52
C GLU A 46 13.99 4.24 4.70
N PHE A 47 14.52 3.69 3.61
CA PHE A 47 15.75 2.91 3.67
C PHE A 47 16.92 3.76 3.20
N ALA A 48 17.80 4.18 4.11
CA ALA A 48 18.93 5.06 3.82
C ALA A 48 19.85 4.57 2.68
N HIS A 49 19.90 3.26 2.45
CA HIS A 49 20.71 2.66 1.38
C HIS A 49 19.97 2.54 0.03
N MET A 50 18.68 2.87 -0.03
CA MET A 50 17.87 2.85 -1.26
C MET A 50 17.34 4.23 -1.64
N ILE A 51 16.96 5.06 -0.67
CA ILE A 51 16.42 6.40 -0.90
C ILE A 51 17.46 7.28 -1.62
N GLY A 52 17.01 8.08 -2.58
CA GLY A 52 17.89 8.90 -3.43
C GLY A 52 18.49 8.17 -4.63
N LYS A 53 18.31 6.84 -4.77
CA LYS A 53 18.75 6.10 -5.97
C LYS A 53 17.71 6.17 -7.08
N THR A 54 18.17 6.28 -8.32
CA THR A 54 17.34 6.28 -9.53
C THR A 54 17.94 5.36 -10.59
N GLY A 55 17.16 5.01 -11.62
CA GLY A 55 17.59 4.21 -12.78
C GLY A 55 18.03 2.77 -12.48
N GLY A 56 18.47 2.07 -13.53
CA GLY A 56 18.92 0.67 -13.47
C GLY A 56 17.80 -0.35 -13.54
N ASN A 57 18.17 -1.63 -13.73
CA ASN A 57 17.24 -2.69 -14.14
C ASN A 57 16.80 -3.61 -12.99
N GLU A 58 17.14 -3.27 -11.76
CA GLU A 58 16.76 -4.04 -10.57
C GLU A 58 15.65 -3.31 -9.82
N TRP A 59 14.64 -4.07 -9.41
CA TRP A 59 13.63 -3.56 -8.51
C TRP A 59 14.23 -3.18 -7.16
N ARG A 60 13.80 -2.06 -6.60
CA ARG A 60 14.20 -1.60 -5.28
C ARG A 60 12.98 -1.27 -4.44
N ASP A 61 13.09 -1.61 -3.16
CA ASP A 61 12.17 -1.10 -2.17
C ASP A 61 12.64 0.28 -1.71
N TYR A 62 11.98 1.31 -2.23
CA TYR A 62 12.20 2.70 -1.83
C TYR A 62 11.38 3.09 -0.58
N GLY A 63 10.60 2.15 -0.02
CA GLY A 63 9.62 2.43 1.01
C GLY A 63 8.44 3.25 0.49
N GLY A 64 7.79 3.97 1.41
CA GLY A 64 6.64 4.82 1.09
C GLY A 64 5.36 4.05 0.76
N HIS A 65 4.43 4.75 0.15
CA HIS A 65 3.24 4.19 -0.46
C HIS A 65 3.40 4.09 -1.98
N ARG A 66 3.04 2.95 -2.57
CA ARG A 66 3.23 2.62 -3.99
C ARG A 66 2.03 1.90 -4.59
N LEU A 67 1.94 1.93 -5.92
CA LEU A 67 0.98 1.12 -6.69
C LEU A 67 1.64 -0.07 -7.38
N TRP A 68 1.12 -1.26 -7.11
CA TRP A 68 1.39 -2.51 -7.78
C TRP A 68 0.11 -3.08 -8.40
N HIS A 69 0.25 -4.21 -9.10
CA HIS A 69 -0.90 -4.99 -9.53
C HIS A 69 -0.76 -6.46 -9.13
N ALA A 70 -1.85 -7.00 -8.60
CA ALA A 70 -1.98 -8.39 -8.19
C ALA A 70 -2.48 -9.28 -9.35
N PRO A 71 -2.34 -10.62 -9.25
CA PRO A 71 -1.59 -11.34 -8.21
C PRO A 71 -0.09 -11.07 -8.28
N GLU A 72 0.60 -11.24 -7.14
CA GLU A 72 2.06 -11.15 -7.08
C GLU A 72 2.70 -12.23 -7.96
N ALA A 73 3.56 -11.84 -8.89
CA ALA A 73 4.30 -12.79 -9.71
C ALA A 73 5.68 -12.27 -10.09
N ARG A 74 6.69 -13.15 -10.13
CA ARG A 74 8.00 -12.82 -10.71
C ARG A 74 8.06 -13.24 -12.19
N PRO A 75 8.48 -12.36 -13.11
CA PRO A 75 9.00 -11.01 -12.87
C PRO A 75 7.94 -9.91 -12.82
N ARG A 76 6.67 -10.20 -13.17
CA ARG A 76 5.59 -9.22 -13.40
C ARG A 76 5.45 -8.10 -12.35
N SER A 77 5.38 -8.43 -11.06
CA SER A 77 5.23 -7.45 -9.98
C SER A 77 6.55 -6.78 -9.60
N TYR A 78 7.68 -7.35 -10.03
CA TYR A 78 9.04 -6.90 -9.72
C TYR A 78 9.68 -6.11 -10.87
N ILE A 79 8.85 -5.50 -11.72
CA ILE A 79 9.33 -4.55 -12.71
C ILE A 79 9.87 -3.32 -11.97
N PRO A 80 11.09 -2.86 -12.28
CA PRO A 80 11.65 -1.68 -11.64
C PRO A 80 10.86 -0.42 -12.01
N ASP A 81 10.43 0.33 -11.00
CA ASP A 81 9.82 1.65 -11.13
C ASP A 81 10.85 2.76 -10.89
N ASN A 82 12.02 2.61 -11.51
CA ASN A 82 13.22 3.43 -11.28
C ASN A 82 13.34 4.64 -12.22
N GLU A 83 12.40 4.79 -13.16
CA GLU A 83 12.42 5.85 -14.18
C GLU A 83 11.60 7.06 -13.72
N PRO A 84 11.92 8.26 -14.24
CA PRO A 84 11.14 9.46 -13.97
C PRO A 84 9.69 9.33 -14.45
N LEU A 85 8.79 10.04 -13.78
CA LEU A 85 7.36 10.08 -14.08
C LEU A 85 6.85 11.48 -14.31
N THR A 86 5.66 11.61 -14.88
CA THR A 86 5.00 12.90 -15.10
C THR A 86 4.15 13.26 -13.89
N ILE A 87 4.17 14.54 -13.50
CA ILE A 87 3.23 15.11 -12.53
C ILE A 87 2.31 16.10 -13.26
N GLU A 88 1.02 15.93 -13.10
CA GLU A 88 0.01 16.89 -13.55
C GLU A 88 -0.64 17.54 -12.33
N GLN A 89 -0.80 18.86 -12.39
CA GLN A 89 -1.56 19.60 -11.39
C GLN A 89 -2.93 19.94 -11.96
N HIS A 90 -3.96 19.50 -11.24
CA HIS A 90 -5.37 19.82 -11.50
C HIS A 90 -5.85 20.79 -10.40
N ASP A 91 -7.09 21.26 -10.51
CA ASP A 91 -7.65 22.23 -9.56
C ASP A 91 -7.69 21.66 -8.12
N ASP A 92 -8.15 20.41 -7.97
CA ASP A 92 -8.39 19.78 -6.66
C ASP A 92 -7.38 18.69 -6.27
N PHE A 93 -6.55 18.23 -7.22
CA PHE A 93 -5.64 17.11 -7.01
C PHE A 93 -4.37 17.23 -7.85
N ILE A 94 -3.37 16.43 -7.49
CA ILE A 94 -2.23 16.15 -8.36
C ILE A 94 -2.29 14.70 -8.85
N ARG A 95 -1.79 14.46 -10.05
CA ARG A 95 -1.69 13.13 -10.65
C ARG A 95 -0.24 12.80 -10.95
N LEU A 96 0.20 11.62 -10.51
CA LEU A 96 1.48 11.03 -10.86
C LEU A 96 1.26 9.95 -11.91
N ILE A 97 1.94 10.05 -13.05
CA ILE A 97 1.77 9.17 -14.22
C ILE A 97 3.12 8.53 -14.53
N GLN A 98 3.24 7.24 -14.21
CA GLN A 98 4.39 6.43 -14.59
C GLN A 98 4.40 6.21 -16.11
N PRO A 99 5.55 6.14 -16.77
CA PRO A 99 5.62 5.57 -18.11
C PRO A 99 5.05 4.15 -18.15
N THR A 100 4.42 3.79 -19.27
CA THR A 100 3.93 2.43 -19.51
C THR A 100 5.08 1.43 -19.37
N GLU A 101 4.86 0.39 -18.59
CA GLU A 101 5.84 -0.67 -18.39
C GLU A 101 6.00 -1.48 -19.68
N THR A 102 7.19 -1.46 -20.28
CA THR A 102 7.46 -2.18 -21.53
C THR A 102 7.17 -3.67 -21.44
N ALA A 103 7.38 -4.29 -20.28
CA ALA A 103 7.23 -5.74 -20.11
C ALA A 103 5.77 -6.21 -19.93
N THR A 104 4.89 -5.36 -19.38
CA THR A 104 3.49 -5.73 -19.10
C THR A 104 2.49 -4.96 -19.96
N GLY A 105 2.90 -3.85 -20.57
CA GLY A 105 1.99 -2.90 -21.24
C GLY A 105 1.15 -2.09 -20.25
N ILE A 106 1.37 -2.20 -18.93
CA ILE A 106 0.55 -1.54 -17.93
C ILE A 106 1.13 -0.18 -17.55
N GLN A 107 0.28 0.84 -17.53
CA GLN A 107 0.58 2.15 -16.97
C GLN A 107 -0.05 2.30 -15.59
N LYS A 108 0.64 3.01 -14.70
CA LYS A 108 0.23 3.24 -13.30
C LYS A 108 0.05 4.72 -13.05
N GLU A 109 -1.09 5.08 -12.46
CA GLU A 109 -1.36 6.43 -11.99
C GLU A 109 -1.74 6.46 -10.51
N ILE A 110 -1.38 7.56 -9.85
CA ILE A 110 -1.84 7.91 -8.50
C ILE A 110 -2.37 9.35 -8.52
N ASP A 111 -3.65 9.55 -8.21
CA ASP A 111 -4.20 10.87 -7.89
C ASP A 111 -4.18 11.09 -6.38
N LEU A 112 -3.87 12.33 -5.97
CA LEU A 112 -3.83 12.74 -4.57
C LEU A 112 -4.73 13.95 -4.35
N TYR A 113 -5.79 13.74 -3.58
CA TYR A 113 -6.72 14.76 -3.12
C TYR A 113 -6.46 14.98 -1.64
N MET A 114 -5.88 16.13 -1.29
CA MET A 114 -5.60 16.47 0.10
C MET A 114 -6.77 17.26 0.67
N SER A 115 -7.27 16.86 1.83
CA SER A 115 -8.27 17.64 2.55
C SER A 115 -7.72 19.04 2.86
N PRO A 116 -8.49 20.12 2.72
CA PRO A 116 -8.03 21.47 3.04
C PRO A 116 -7.74 21.67 4.53
N ASP A 117 -8.42 20.95 5.42
CA ASP A 117 -8.42 21.20 6.87
C ASP A 117 -8.34 19.93 7.75
N GLU A 118 -8.51 18.73 7.18
CA GLU A 118 -8.41 17.47 7.93
C GLU A 118 -7.09 16.73 7.72
N ALA A 119 -6.73 15.85 8.66
CA ALA A 119 -5.61 14.91 8.52
C ALA A 119 -5.95 13.76 7.56
N HIS A 120 -6.37 14.08 6.34
CA HIS A 120 -6.92 13.13 5.37
C HIS A 120 -6.42 13.40 3.95
N VAL A 121 -6.09 12.32 3.25
CA VAL A 121 -5.73 12.33 1.82
C VAL A 121 -6.48 11.19 1.15
N ALA A 122 -7.30 11.51 0.17
CA ALA A 122 -7.87 10.50 -0.72
C ALA A 122 -6.87 10.20 -1.83
N VAL A 123 -6.62 8.91 -2.06
CA VAL A 123 -5.68 8.40 -3.06
C VAL A 123 -6.44 7.55 -4.06
N VAL A 124 -6.37 7.88 -5.34
CA VAL A 124 -6.98 7.06 -6.41
C VAL A 124 -5.88 6.39 -7.21
N HIS A 125 -5.89 5.06 -7.20
CA HIS A 125 -4.99 4.23 -7.98
C HIS A 125 -5.64 3.85 -9.31
N ARG A 126 -4.93 4.01 -10.43
CA ARG A 126 -5.41 3.53 -11.74
C ARG A 126 -4.36 2.70 -12.45
N LEU A 127 -4.86 1.71 -13.18
CA LEU A 127 -4.09 0.83 -14.02
C LEU A 127 -4.71 0.88 -15.41
N TYR A 128 -3.90 1.21 -16.41
CA TYR A 128 -4.32 1.21 -17.81
C TYR A 128 -3.55 0.13 -18.54
N ASN A 129 -4.25 -0.66 -19.33
CA ASN A 129 -3.64 -1.61 -20.23
C ASN A 129 -3.40 -0.89 -21.57
N HIS A 130 -2.14 -0.73 -21.96
CA HIS A 130 -1.75 -0.26 -23.29
C HIS A 130 -1.09 -1.39 -24.10
N GLY A 131 -1.29 -2.63 -23.66
CA GLY A 131 -0.88 -3.83 -24.37
C GLY A 131 -1.80 -4.14 -25.55
N LEU A 132 -1.62 -5.33 -26.11
CA LEU A 132 -2.40 -5.81 -27.26
C LEU A 132 -3.54 -6.74 -26.88
N TRP A 133 -3.57 -7.21 -25.64
CA TRP A 133 -4.45 -8.28 -25.18
C TRP A 133 -5.04 -7.91 -23.83
N ASP A 134 -6.21 -8.46 -23.54
CA ASP A 134 -6.82 -8.33 -22.22
C ASP A 134 -5.89 -8.92 -21.15
N VAL A 135 -5.81 -8.22 -20.01
CA VAL A 135 -5.02 -8.66 -18.87
C VAL A 135 -5.89 -8.65 -17.63
N GLU A 136 -6.01 -9.82 -16.98
CA GLU A 136 -6.67 -9.90 -15.67
C GLU A 136 -5.70 -9.45 -14.57
N LEU A 137 -6.11 -8.42 -13.82
CA LEU A 137 -5.29 -7.83 -12.77
C LEU A 137 -6.13 -7.02 -11.76
N ALA A 138 -5.55 -6.75 -10.59
CA ALA A 138 -6.16 -5.94 -9.56
C ALA A 138 -5.19 -4.84 -9.08
N PRO A 139 -5.65 -3.63 -8.74
CA PRO A 139 -4.81 -2.64 -8.08
C PRO A 139 -4.40 -3.12 -6.69
N TRP A 140 -3.11 -3.00 -6.39
CA TRP A 140 -2.52 -3.42 -5.12
C TRP A 140 -1.71 -2.25 -4.54
N ALA A 141 -2.27 -1.62 -3.51
CA ALA A 141 -1.74 -0.41 -2.92
C ALA A 141 -0.98 -0.75 -1.64
N ILE A 142 0.35 -0.64 -1.69
CA ILE A 142 1.26 -1.09 -0.64
C ILE A 142 1.76 0.14 0.10
N SER A 143 1.59 0.14 1.43
CA SER A 143 2.20 1.13 2.32
C SER A 143 3.28 0.45 3.15
N VAL A 144 4.55 0.74 2.87
CA VAL A 144 5.67 0.26 3.67
C VAL A 144 5.77 1.14 4.92
N MET A 145 5.31 0.63 6.05
CA MET A 145 5.14 1.39 7.28
C MET A 145 6.45 1.53 8.06
N ALA A 146 6.63 2.69 8.71
CA ALA A 146 7.80 2.95 9.55
C ALA A 146 7.91 1.88 10.65
N PRO A 147 9.12 1.35 10.93
CA PRO A 147 9.28 0.17 11.79
C PRO A 147 8.84 0.39 13.24
N GLY A 148 8.50 -0.71 13.89
CA GLY A 148 8.23 -0.82 15.34
C GLY A 148 6.76 -0.75 15.74
N GLY A 149 5.87 -0.44 14.80
CA GLY A 149 4.43 -0.40 15.02
C GLY A 149 3.71 -1.72 14.73
N LYS A 150 2.39 -1.69 14.82
CA LYS A 150 1.53 -2.87 14.62
C LYS A 150 0.42 -2.59 13.61
N ALA A 151 0.20 -3.52 12.69
CA ALA A 151 -0.99 -3.54 11.84
C ALA A 151 -2.21 -3.99 12.65
N ILE A 152 -3.37 -3.44 12.31
CA ILE A 152 -4.67 -3.73 12.90
C ILE A 152 -5.63 -4.00 11.74
N ILE A 153 -6.10 -5.23 11.65
CA ILE A 153 -6.98 -5.71 10.58
C ILE A 153 -8.30 -6.15 11.23
N PRO A 154 -9.43 -5.51 10.90
CA PRO A 154 -10.72 -5.88 11.48
C PRO A 154 -11.20 -7.24 10.99
N LEU A 155 -11.84 -7.97 11.90
CA LEU A 155 -12.66 -9.14 11.60
C LEU A 155 -14.12 -8.68 11.53
N PRO A 156 -14.96 -9.32 10.69
CA PRO A 156 -16.35 -8.90 10.57
C PRO A 156 -17.11 -9.00 11.90
N PRO A 157 -18.27 -8.33 12.04
CA PRO A 157 -19.10 -8.43 13.24
C PRO A 157 -19.32 -9.88 13.67
N ARG A 158 -19.25 -10.13 14.98
CA ARG A 158 -19.43 -11.48 15.54
C ARG A 158 -20.93 -11.80 15.63
N GLY A 159 -21.31 -12.94 15.08
CA GLY A 159 -22.64 -13.53 15.23
C GLY A 159 -22.79 -14.42 16.47
N SER A 160 -23.95 -15.07 16.57
CA SER A 160 -24.28 -16.06 17.60
C SER A 160 -24.53 -17.44 16.96
N HIS A 161 -24.23 -18.52 17.68
CA HIS A 161 -24.66 -19.87 17.30
C HIS A 161 -25.96 -20.19 18.05
N PRO A 162 -27.02 -20.70 17.37
CA PRO A 162 -27.05 -21.20 15.99
C PRO A 162 -27.54 -20.19 14.92
N GLU A 163 -27.74 -18.92 15.24
CA GLU A 163 -28.37 -17.95 14.31
C GLU A 163 -27.50 -17.64 13.08
N ASN A 164 -26.17 -17.69 13.21
CA ASN A 164 -25.21 -17.34 12.17
C ASN A 164 -24.31 -18.54 11.84
N LEU A 165 -24.80 -19.42 10.95
CA LEU A 165 -24.11 -20.67 10.59
C LEU A 165 -23.11 -20.56 9.44
N LEU A 166 -23.19 -19.50 8.63
CA LEU A 166 -22.37 -19.34 7.42
C LEU A 166 -21.08 -18.57 7.70
N PRO A 167 -19.98 -18.87 6.99
CA PRO A 167 -18.73 -18.11 7.09
C PRO A 167 -18.92 -16.67 6.57
N THR A 168 -18.21 -15.72 7.16
CA THR A 168 -18.33 -14.29 6.82
C THR A 168 -17.00 -13.62 6.45
N SER A 169 -15.88 -14.34 6.48
CA SER A 169 -14.55 -13.84 6.08
C SER A 169 -13.58 -15.01 5.86
N VAL A 170 -12.45 -14.71 5.23
CA VAL A 170 -11.35 -15.62 4.91
C VAL A 170 -10.07 -15.06 5.51
N LEU A 171 -9.27 -15.93 6.12
CA LEU A 171 -7.88 -15.66 6.50
C LEU A 171 -6.97 -16.47 5.55
N THR A 172 -6.20 -15.77 4.73
CA THR A 172 -5.21 -16.35 3.83
C THR A 172 -3.83 -16.31 4.47
N ILE A 173 -3.09 -17.42 4.33
CA ILE A 173 -1.73 -17.55 4.85
C ILE A 173 -0.78 -17.95 3.72
N TRP A 174 0.46 -17.46 3.79
CA TRP A 174 1.53 -17.85 2.88
C TRP A 174 2.27 -19.07 3.45
N PRO A 175 3.00 -19.84 2.62
CA PRO A 175 3.69 -21.04 3.08
C PRO A 175 4.70 -20.82 4.21
N PHE A 176 5.20 -19.58 4.37
CA PHE A 176 6.14 -19.19 5.43
C PHE A 176 5.46 -18.58 6.66
N THR A 177 4.14 -18.41 6.64
CA THR A 177 3.39 -17.84 7.77
C THR A 177 3.35 -18.84 8.92
N ASP A 178 3.82 -18.40 10.08
CA ASP A 178 3.69 -19.13 11.34
C ASP A 178 2.72 -18.38 12.25
N LEU A 179 1.49 -18.88 12.36
CA LEU A 179 0.46 -18.28 13.21
C LEU A 179 0.71 -18.45 14.72
N SER A 180 1.74 -19.22 15.11
CA SER A 180 2.20 -19.30 16.49
C SER A 180 3.26 -18.25 16.86
N ASP A 181 3.78 -17.53 15.87
CA ASP A 181 4.73 -16.42 16.06
C ASP A 181 4.11 -15.34 16.98
N HIS A 182 4.88 -14.90 17.98
CA HIS A 182 4.42 -13.96 19.02
C HIS A 182 4.02 -12.58 18.47
N ARG A 183 4.44 -12.24 17.25
CA ARG A 183 4.02 -11.01 16.57
C ARG A 183 2.55 -11.01 16.18
N TRP A 184 1.93 -12.19 16.06
CA TRP A 184 0.50 -12.31 15.78
C TRP A 184 -0.31 -12.20 17.07
N ILE A 185 -1.34 -11.35 17.05
CA ILE A 185 -2.34 -11.28 18.11
C ILE A 185 -3.71 -11.54 17.49
N MET A 186 -4.25 -12.73 17.75
CA MET A 186 -5.56 -13.16 17.26
C MET A 186 -6.64 -12.75 18.25
N GLY A 187 -7.31 -11.64 17.98
CA GLY A 187 -8.37 -11.10 18.81
C GLY A 187 -9.78 -11.50 18.36
N ARG A 188 -10.78 -11.14 19.17
CA ARG A 188 -12.21 -11.35 18.85
C ARG A 188 -12.71 -10.42 17.74
N ARG A 189 -12.15 -9.21 17.64
CA ARG A 189 -12.57 -8.15 16.69
C ARG A 189 -11.48 -7.78 15.68
N TYR A 190 -10.22 -8.06 16.00
CA TYR A 190 -9.07 -7.65 15.20
C TYR A 190 -8.04 -8.75 15.18
N ILE A 191 -7.40 -8.93 14.03
CA ILE A 191 -6.09 -9.58 13.92
C ILE A 191 -5.06 -8.45 13.93
N MET A 192 -3.99 -8.59 14.70
CA MET A 192 -2.89 -7.64 14.70
C MET A 192 -1.57 -8.34 14.40
N LEU A 193 -0.68 -7.62 13.71
CA LEU A 193 0.68 -8.05 13.41
C LEU A 193 1.66 -6.99 13.89
N HIS A 194 2.57 -7.34 14.80
CA HIS A 194 3.60 -6.43 15.30
C HIS A 194 4.90 -6.58 14.50
N HIS A 195 5.50 -5.48 14.06
CA HIS A 195 6.86 -5.48 13.56
C HIS A 195 7.89 -5.71 14.68
N ASP A 196 8.77 -6.70 14.50
CA ASP A 196 9.88 -7.00 15.40
C ASP A 196 11.21 -6.96 14.64
N LYS A 197 12.12 -6.08 15.09
CA LYS A 197 13.43 -5.89 14.45
C LYS A 197 14.40 -7.06 14.68
N ASP A 198 14.11 -7.89 15.68
CA ASP A 198 14.96 -9.02 16.07
C ASP A 198 14.42 -10.35 15.49
N ALA A 199 13.33 -10.30 14.71
CA ALA A 199 12.78 -11.47 14.04
C ALA A 199 13.74 -12.02 12.96
N SER A 200 13.82 -13.34 12.87
CA SER A 200 14.61 -14.03 11.85
C SER A 200 13.84 -14.26 10.55
N GLU A 201 12.54 -14.59 10.66
CA GLU A 201 11.71 -14.99 9.53
C GLU A 201 10.62 -13.95 9.22
N PRO A 202 10.22 -13.80 7.94
CA PRO A 202 9.09 -12.97 7.57
C PRO A 202 7.76 -13.61 8.00
N GLN A 203 6.73 -12.77 8.14
CA GLN A 203 5.34 -13.20 8.33
C GLN A 203 4.47 -12.49 7.29
N LYS A 204 3.42 -13.15 6.81
CA LYS A 204 2.41 -12.53 5.95
C LYS A 204 1.04 -13.14 6.22
N ALA A 205 -0.01 -12.34 6.22
CA ALA A 205 -1.37 -12.87 6.14
C ALA A 205 -2.27 -11.89 5.39
N GLY A 206 -3.32 -12.44 4.79
CA GLY A 206 -4.35 -11.69 4.09
C GLY A 206 -5.72 -11.96 4.70
N VAL A 207 -6.60 -10.97 4.68
CA VAL A 207 -7.95 -11.07 5.24
C VAL A 207 -8.96 -10.47 4.27
N MET A 208 -10.10 -11.14 4.12
CA MET A 208 -11.29 -10.54 3.51
C MET A 208 -11.91 -9.57 4.51
N VAL A 209 -11.63 -8.27 4.33
CA VAL A 209 -12.13 -7.18 5.16
C VAL A 209 -13.26 -6.46 4.42
N SER A 210 -14.49 -6.79 4.79
CA SER A 210 -15.71 -6.15 4.26
C SER A 210 -16.01 -4.78 4.87
N ASP A 211 -15.43 -4.50 6.05
CA ASP A 211 -15.65 -3.24 6.78
C ASP A 211 -14.91 -2.06 6.13
N GLY A 212 -14.06 -2.31 5.12
CA GLY A 212 -13.46 -1.27 4.30
C GLY A 212 -12.35 -0.47 4.99
N TRP A 213 -11.67 -1.03 6.00
CA TRP A 213 -10.54 -0.33 6.62
C TRP A 213 -9.48 -1.26 7.23
N ALA A 214 -8.27 -0.73 7.36
CA ALA A 214 -7.19 -1.31 8.14
C ALA A 214 -6.33 -0.18 8.71
N ALA A 215 -5.56 -0.44 9.77
CA ALA A 215 -4.77 0.59 10.41
C ALA A 215 -3.37 0.13 10.80
N TYR A 216 -2.49 1.09 11.05
CA TYR A 216 -1.18 0.88 11.63
C TYR A 216 -1.00 1.82 12.80
N PHE A 217 -0.69 1.27 13.98
CA PHE A 217 -0.39 2.06 15.16
C PHE A 217 1.12 2.07 15.41
N ASN A 218 1.73 3.24 15.40
CA ASN A 218 3.14 3.41 15.72
C ASN A 218 3.39 4.72 16.46
N LYS A 219 4.23 4.68 17.51
CA LYS A 219 4.71 5.86 18.25
C LYS A 219 3.61 6.88 18.63
N GLY A 220 2.42 6.39 18.99
CA GLY A 220 1.29 7.24 19.40
C GLY A 220 0.41 7.73 18.24
N HIS A 221 0.75 7.43 16.99
CA HIS A 221 -0.06 7.75 15.81
C HIS A 221 -0.84 6.53 15.37
N LEU A 222 -2.06 6.76 14.86
CA LEU A 222 -2.87 5.75 14.20
C LEU A 222 -3.08 6.17 12.74
N PHE A 223 -2.35 5.51 11.84
CA PHE A 223 -2.55 5.65 10.40
C PHE A 223 -3.68 4.72 9.97
N VAL A 224 -4.75 5.26 9.38
CA VAL A 224 -5.92 4.49 8.95
C VAL A 224 -6.02 4.54 7.43
N LYS A 225 -6.10 3.37 6.80
CA LYS A 225 -6.48 3.22 5.39
C LYS A 225 -7.93 2.81 5.33
N THR A 226 -8.73 3.56 4.59
CA THR A 226 -10.11 3.22 4.25
C THR A 226 -10.19 2.92 2.76
N PHE A 227 -11.11 2.04 2.37
CA PHE A 227 -11.33 1.62 0.99
C PHE A 227 -12.74 1.04 0.84
N ASP A 228 -13.28 1.10 -0.37
CA ASP A 228 -14.56 0.49 -0.68
C ASP A 228 -14.39 -1.01 -0.96
N TYR A 229 -15.09 -1.85 -0.19
CA TYR A 229 -15.16 -3.28 -0.45
C TYR A 229 -16.33 -3.59 -1.40
N MET A 230 -16.03 -4.21 -2.55
CA MET A 230 -17.01 -4.58 -3.56
C MET A 230 -17.57 -5.98 -3.26
N SER A 231 -18.70 -6.03 -2.56
CA SER A 231 -19.36 -7.28 -2.22
C SER A 231 -19.65 -8.14 -3.47
N GLY A 232 -19.20 -9.39 -3.45
CA GLY A 232 -19.40 -10.35 -4.53
C GLY A 232 -18.38 -10.27 -5.67
N ALA A 233 -17.46 -9.29 -5.65
CA ALA A 233 -16.36 -9.25 -6.60
C ALA A 233 -15.30 -10.32 -6.27
N LEU A 234 -14.55 -10.73 -7.30
CA LEU A 234 -13.40 -11.62 -7.12
C LEU A 234 -12.20 -10.79 -6.71
N TYR A 235 -11.60 -11.12 -5.56
CA TYR A 235 -10.35 -10.52 -5.09
C TYR A 235 -9.21 -11.53 -5.25
N PRO A 236 -7.97 -11.07 -5.44
CA PRO A 236 -6.81 -11.95 -5.50
C PRO A 236 -6.57 -12.69 -4.16
N ASP A 237 -5.62 -13.63 -4.16
CA ASP A 237 -5.09 -14.25 -2.94
C ASP A 237 -6.17 -14.88 -2.04
N PHE A 238 -7.09 -15.64 -2.64
CA PHE A 238 -8.24 -16.27 -1.99
C PHE A 238 -9.26 -15.28 -1.38
N GLY A 239 -9.38 -14.08 -1.96
CA GLY A 239 -10.40 -13.12 -1.58
C GLY A 239 -9.90 -11.99 -0.66
N CYS A 240 -8.59 -11.73 -0.63
CA CYS A 240 -8.00 -10.72 0.24
C CYS A 240 -8.28 -9.31 -0.27
N SER A 241 -8.83 -8.46 0.62
CA SER A 241 -8.88 -7.01 0.40
C SER A 241 -7.83 -6.27 1.22
N VAL A 242 -7.29 -6.92 2.27
CA VAL A 242 -6.19 -6.40 3.10
C VAL A 242 -5.13 -7.48 3.27
N GLU A 243 -3.87 -7.11 3.11
CA GLU A 243 -2.72 -7.95 3.44
C GLU A 243 -1.76 -7.22 4.36
N SER A 244 -1.01 -7.98 5.14
CA SER A 244 0.11 -7.44 5.90
C SER A 244 1.28 -8.41 5.90
N PHE A 245 2.40 -7.94 5.37
CA PHE A 245 3.71 -8.58 5.43
C PHE A 245 4.59 -7.90 6.49
N THR A 246 5.47 -8.64 7.15
CA THR A 246 6.55 -8.05 7.96
C THR A 246 7.81 -8.89 7.92
N ASN A 247 8.95 -8.21 8.00
CA ASN A 247 10.26 -8.79 8.26
C ASN A 247 10.97 -7.97 9.35
N LYS A 248 12.27 -8.18 9.56
CA LYS A 248 13.06 -7.43 10.56
C LYS A 248 13.23 -5.93 10.29
N ALA A 249 12.94 -5.47 9.07
CA ALA A 249 13.19 -4.11 8.64
C ALA A 249 11.93 -3.25 8.61
N PHE A 250 10.77 -3.82 8.28
CA PHE A 250 9.52 -3.09 8.14
C PHE A 250 8.27 -3.99 8.21
N LEU A 251 7.11 -3.35 8.17
CA LEU A 251 5.81 -3.98 7.96
C LEU A 251 5.11 -3.28 6.79
N GLU A 252 4.42 -4.03 5.94
CA GLU A 252 3.55 -3.52 4.89
C GLU A 252 2.09 -3.59 5.35
N LEU A 253 1.35 -2.50 5.09
CA LEU A 253 -0.10 -2.45 5.22
C LEU A 253 -0.71 -2.26 3.83
N GLU A 254 -1.29 -3.33 3.31
CA GLU A 254 -1.62 -3.47 1.90
C GLU A 254 -3.12 -3.54 1.72
N THR A 255 -3.61 -2.92 0.65
CA THR A 255 -5.03 -2.96 0.26
C THR A 255 -5.13 -3.36 -1.20
N LEU A 256 -6.06 -4.25 -1.52
CA LEU A 256 -6.23 -4.80 -2.86
C LEU A 256 -7.63 -4.46 -3.37
N GLY A 257 -7.73 -4.13 -4.65
CA GLY A 257 -8.99 -4.08 -5.38
C GLY A 257 -9.39 -5.45 -5.93
N PRO A 258 -10.58 -5.55 -6.56
CA PRO A 258 -10.98 -6.78 -7.22
C PRO A 258 -10.17 -7.04 -8.50
N LEU A 259 -10.03 -8.31 -8.85
CA LEU A 259 -9.55 -8.75 -10.16
C LEU A 259 -10.52 -8.27 -11.24
N THR A 260 -9.95 -7.65 -12.27
CA THR A 260 -10.68 -7.11 -13.41
C THR A 260 -9.94 -7.52 -14.68
N LEU A 261 -10.69 -7.96 -15.69
CA LEU A 261 -10.16 -8.14 -17.04
C LEU A 261 -10.08 -6.78 -17.71
N LEU A 262 -8.86 -6.23 -17.86
CA LEU A 262 -8.64 -4.92 -18.49
C LEU A 262 -8.34 -5.08 -19.98
N GLU A 263 -9.21 -4.54 -20.82
CA GLU A 263 -9.02 -4.41 -22.26
C GLU A 263 -7.96 -3.33 -22.59
N PRO A 264 -7.31 -3.37 -23.78
CA PRO A 264 -6.38 -2.35 -24.27
C PRO A 264 -6.93 -0.91 -24.39
#